data_AF-A0A1X1HVU4-F1
#
_entry.id   AF-A0A1X1HVU4-F1
#
_cell.length_a   1.000
_cell.length_b   1.000
_cell.length_c   1.000
_cell.angle_alpha   90.00
_cell.angle_beta   90.00
_cell.angle_gamma   90.00
#
_symmetry.space_group_name_H-M   'P 1'
#
loop_
_entity.id
_entity.type
_entity.pdbx_description
1 polymer ?
#
loop_
_entity_poly.entity_id
_entity_poly.type
_entity_poly.pdbx_seq_one_letter_code
_entity_poly.pdbx_strand_id
1 'polypeptide(L)'
;MNYKERIAALNTFKTAITEGDTTDSVSGVSTDVSGWEGNADSKFDDYVLTIKADCADISAKKASFLSEVDGRISQIQAMFDLDVALNSWRLGMVYDSKDSANNKALVYDSISQADLDSSVRDYLLGMVY
;
A
#
# COMPACT_ATOMS: atom_id res chain seq x y z
N MET A 1 0.59 16.76 -1.09
CA MET A 1 0.24 15.47 -0.48
C MET A 1 1.47 14.94 0.26
N ASN A 2 1.38 14.80 1.57
CA ASN A 2 2.48 14.36 2.44
C ASN A 2 2.67 12.83 2.37
N TYR A 3 3.67 12.26 3.04
CA TYR A 3 3.92 10.80 2.98
C TYR A 3 2.71 9.98 3.46
N LYS A 4 2.10 10.35 4.60
CA LYS A 4 0.94 9.66 5.16
C LYS A 4 -0.29 9.73 4.26
N GLU A 5 -0.57 10.88 3.66
CA GLU A 5 -1.67 11.06 2.70
C GLU A 5 -1.45 10.22 1.44
N ARG A 6 -0.22 10.14 0.93
CA ARG A 6 0.14 9.28 -0.21
C ARG A 6 -0.09 7.80 0.11
N ILE A 7 0.34 7.34 1.29
CA ILE A 7 0.11 5.97 1.77
C ILE A 7 -1.39 5.70 1.93
N ALA A 8 -2.14 6.62 2.52
CA ALA A 8 -3.59 6.48 2.70
C ALA A 8 -4.34 6.39 1.37
N ALA A 9 -3.96 7.22 0.39
CA ALA A 9 -4.52 7.17 -0.96
C ALA A 9 -4.24 5.82 -1.65
N LEU A 10 -3.01 5.31 -1.55
CA LEU A 10 -2.65 4.00 -2.10
C LEU A 10 -3.38 2.85 -1.41
N ASN A 11 -3.54 2.90 -0.08
CA ASN A 11 -4.34 1.91 0.65
C ASN A 11 -5.81 1.94 0.22
N THR A 12 -6.38 3.13 0.05
CA THR A 12 -7.77 3.28 -0.44
C THR A 12 -7.92 2.69 -1.83
N PHE A 13 -6.98 3.00 -2.73
CA PHE A 13 -6.94 2.42 -4.07
C PHE A 13 -6.78 0.90 -4.04
N LYS A 14 -5.86 0.37 -3.23
CA LYS A 14 -5.65 -1.07 -3.04
C LYS A 14 -6.93 -1.77 -2.58
N THR A 15 -7.65 -1.19 -1.62
CA THR A 15 -8.92 -1.73 -1.13
C THR A 15 -9.96 -1.79 -2.24
N ALA A 16 -10.15 -0.71 -3.00
CA ALA A 16 -11.11 -0.67 -4.10
C ALA A 16 -10.82 -1.73 -5.18
N ILE A 17 -9.54 -1.97 -5.50
CA ILE A 17 -9.16 -3.04 -6.44
C ILE A 17 -9.37 -4.43 -5.83
N THR A 18 -9.04 -4.60 -4.55
CA THR A 18 -9.21 -5.87 -3.83
C THR A 18 -10.67 -6.30 -3.81
N GLU A 19 -11.58 -5.35 -3.55
CA GLU A 19 -13.04 -5.55 -3.53
C GLU A 19 -13.65 -5.82 -4.92
N GLY A 20 -12.98 -5.42 -6.01
CA GLY A 20 -13.43 -5.73 -7.37
C GLY A 20 -13.40 -7.23 -7.66
N ASP A 21 -14.49 -7.80 -8.18
CA ASP A 21 -14.59 -9.25 -8.37
C ASP A 21 -13.74 -9.72 -9.57
N THR A 22 -12.82 -10.62 -9.27
CA THR A 22 -12.05 -11.38 -10.26
C THR A 22 -11.94 -12.84 -9.84
N THR A 23 -12.86 -13.32 -9.00
CA THR A 23 -12.80 -14.65 -8.43
C THR A 23 -12.97 -15.69 -9.54
N ASP A 24 -12.01 -16.62 -9.62
CA ASP A 24 -12.12 -17.77 -10.51
C ASP A 24 -13.24 -18.72 -10.05
N SER A 25 -14.45 -18.42 -10.51
CA SER A 25 -15.67 -19.19 -10.24
C SER A 25 -15.83 -20.40 -11.17
N VAL A 26 -14.94 -20.55 -12.16
CA VAL A 26 -15.05 -21.56 -13.21
C VAL A 26 -14.06 -22.71 -13.03
N SER A 27 -13.07 -22.59 -12.14
CA SER A 27 -12.11 -23.64 -11.79
C SER A 27 -12.75 -25.01 -11.54
N GLY A 28 -13.88 -25.04 -10.82
CA GLY A 28 -14.64 -26.24 -10.48
C GLY A 28 -15.62 -26.75 -11.54
N VAL A 29 -15.78 -26.06 -12.67
CA VAL A 29 -16.70 -26.49 -13.74
C VAL A 29 -16.15 -27.75 -14.40
N SER A 30 -16.92 -28.84 -14.37
CA SER A 30 -16.59 -30.06 -15.11
C SER A 30 -16.76 -29.83 -16.60
N THR A 31 -15.84 -30.39 -17.38
CA THR A 31 -16.00 -30.44 -18.84
C THR A 31 -16.80 -31.67 -19.28
N ASP A 32 -16.86 -32.70 -18.44
CA ASP A 32 -17.59 -33.94 -18.69
C ASP A 32 -19.11 -33.72 -18.73
N VAL A 33 -19.70 -34.01 -19.90
CA VAL A 33 -21.14 -33.98 -20.14
C VAL A 33 -21.59 -35.37 -20.56
N SER A 34 -22.38 -36.02 -19.70
CA SER A 34 -22.82 -37.40 -19.92
C SER A 34 -23.53 -37.57 -21.26
N GLY A 35 -23.03 -38.50 -22.08
CA GLY A 35 -23.59 -38.85 -23.38
C GLY A 35 -23.17 -37.92 -24.53
N TRP A 36 -22.28 -36.95 -24.28
CA TRP A 36 -21.60 -36.23 -25.34
C TRP A 36 -20.38 -37.02 -25.81
N GLU A 37 -20.21 -37.14 -27.13
CA GLU A 37 -19.09 -37.81 -27.76
C GLU A 37 -18.70 -37.07 -29.06
N GLY A 38 -17.47 -37.31 -29.52
CA GLY A 38 -16.98 -36.79 -30.79
C GLY A 38 -16.67 -35.28 -30.76
N ASN A 39 -16.75 -34.64 -31.92
CA ASN A 39 -16.24 -33.26 -32.10
C ASN A 39 -16.96 -32.19 -31.25
N ALA A 40 -18.19 -32.45 -30.81
CA ALA A 40 -18.93 -31.51 -29.95
C ALA A 40 -18.36 -31.51 -28.51
N ASP A 41 -18.02 -32.69 -28.01
CA ASP A 41 -17.40 -32.91 -26.70
C ASP A 41 -16.04 -32.19 -26.61
N SER A 42 -15.15 -32.46 -27.58
CA SER A 42 -13.82 -31.82 -27.61
C SER A 42 -13.87 -30.30 -27.70
N LYS A 43 -14.82 -29.73 -28.45
CA LYS A 43 -14.97 -28.27 -28.55
C LYS A 43 -15.47 -27.63 -27.25
N PHE A 44 -16.29 -28.36 -26.49
CA PHE A 44 -16.77 -27.90 -25.21
C PHE A 44 -15.68 -27.97 -24.15
N ASP A 45 -14.92 -29.07 -24.13
CA ASP A 45 -13.70 -29.19 -23.33
C ASP A 45 -12.74 -28.01 -23.58
N ASP A 46 -12.39 -27.76 -24.84
CA ASP A 46 -11.49 -26.66 -25.23
C ASP A 46 -12.02 -25.30 -24.76
N TYR A 47 -13.33 -25.06 -24.90
CA TYR A 47 -13.96 -23.82 -24.46
C TYR A 47 -13.87 -23.67 -22.93
N VAL A 48 -14.23 -24.69 -22.15
CA VAL A 48 -14.17 -24.63 -20.69
C VAL A 48 -12.72 -24.45 -20.21
N LEU A 49 -11.76 -25.16 -20.80
CA LEU A 49 -10.34 -25.03 -20.48
C LEU A 49 -9.81 -23.62 -20.78
N THR A 50 -10.22 -23.03 -21.90
CA THR A 50 -9.86 -21.64 -22.26
C THR A 50 -10.38 -20.66 -21.22
N ILE A 51 -11.67 -20.77 -20.86
CA ILE A 51 -12.29 -19.89 -19.87
C ILE A 51 -11.62 -20.03 -18.49
N LYS A 52 -11.26 -21.24 -18.07
CA LYS A 52 -10.50 -21.47 -16.83
C LYS A 52 -9.12 -20.80 -16.87
N ALA A 53 -8.40 -20.93 -17.98
CA ALA A 53 -7.09 -20.32 -18.14
C ALA A 53 -7.16 -18.79 -18.10
N ASP A 54 -8.15 -18.19 -18.77
CA ASP A 54 -8.36 -16.74 -18.77
C ASP A 54 -8.73 -16.22 -17.38
N CYS A 55 -9.62 -16.91 -16.65
CA CYS A 55 -9.96 -16.53 -15.27
C CYS A 55 -8.76 -16.61 -14.32
N ALA A 56 -7.94 -17.66 -14.43
CA ALA A 56 -6.72 -17.81 -13.65
C ALA A 56 -5.69 -16.71 -13.97
N ASP A 57 -5.49 -16.38 -15.25
CA ASP A 57 -4.57 -15.32 -15.68
C ASP A 57 -5.01 -13.94 -15.19
N ILE A 58 -6.30 -13.61 -15.29
CA ILE A 58 -6.86 -12.35 -14.76
C ILE A 58 -6.65 -12.27 -13.24
N SER A 59 -6.92 -13.36 -12.53
CA SER A 59 -6.71 -13.44 -11.08
C SER A 59 -5.23 -13.21 -10.71
N ALA A 60 -4.31 -13.84 -11.44
CA ALA A 60 -2.87 -13.68 -11.22
C ALA A 60 -2.39 -12.26 -11.51
N LYS A 61 -2.87 -11.63 -12.59
CA LYS A 61 -2.58 -10.23 -12.93
C LYS A 61 -3.03 -9.27 -11.84
N LYS A 62 -4.23 -9.46 -11.29
CA LYS A 62 -4.71 -8.66 -10.14
C LYS A 62 -3.77 -8.81 -8.93
N ALA A 63 -3.40 -10.04 -8.59
CA ALA A 63 -2.49 -10.31 -7.47
C ALA A 63 -1.12 -9.64 -7.67
N SER A 64 -0.55 -9.73 -8.87
CA SER A 64 0.72 -9.07 -9.23
C SER A 64 0.62 -7.56 -9.09
N PHE A 65 -0.45 -6.95 -9.59
CA PHE A 65 -0.67 -5.51 -9.49
C PHE A 65 -0.80 -5.04 -8.03
N LEU A 66 -1.56 -5.77 -7.20
CA LEU A 66 -1.68 -5.45 -5.77
C LEU A 66 -0.33 -5.54 -5.04
N SER A 67 0.53 -6.48 -5.42
CA SER A 67 1.90 -6.60 -4.90
C SER A 67 2.76 -5.39 -5.27
N GLU A 68 2.64 -4.86 -6.49
CA GLU A 68 3.35 -3.62 -6.88
C GLU A 68 2.88 -2.40 -6.08
N VAL A 69 1.57 -2.31 -5.81
CA VAL A 69 1.00 -1.25 -4.94
C VAL A 69 1.59 -1.35 -3.53
N ASP A 70 1.71 -2.55 -2.97
CA ASP A 70 2.36 -2.79 -1.67
C ASP A 70 3.84 -2.40 -1.67
N GLY A 71 4.55 -2.72 -2.76
CA GLY A 71 5.92 -2.27 -2.97
C GLY A 71 6.03 -0.74 -2.97
N ARG A 72 5.08 -0.05 -3.60
CA ARG A 72 5.06 1.42 -3.63
C ARG A 72 4.74 2.03 -2.27
N ILE A 73 3.81 1.46 -1.52
CA ILE A 73 3.52 1.87 -0.14
C ILE A 73 4.78 1.73 0.73
N SER A 74 5.47 0.60 0.63
CA SER A 74 6.70 0.32 1.39
C SER A 74 7.82 1.31 1.07
N GLN A 75 7.99 1.67 -0.20
CA GLN A 75 8.97 2.70 -0.61
C GLN A 75 8.66 4.06 0.02
N ILE A 76 7.40 4.49 0.02
CA ILE A 76 6.99 5.77 0.58
C ILE A 76 7.17 5.78 2.10
N GLN A 77 6.86 4.67 2.77
CA GLN A 77 7.12 4.51 4.20
C GLN A 77 8.63 4.60 4.52
N ALA A 78 9.48 3.94 3.74
CA ALA A 78 10.93 4.01 3.93
C ALA A 78 11.48 5.44 3.73
N MET A 79 10.93 6.21 2.78
CA MET A 79 11.29 7.63 2.62
C MET A 79 10.88 8.46 3.83
N PHE A 80 9.67 8.23 4.37
CA PHE A 80 9.22 8.89 5.60
C PHE A 80 10.14 8.56 6.77
N ASP A 81 10.47 7.28 6.97
CA ASP A 81 11.33 6.83 8.08
C ASP A 81 12.74 7.44 7.98
N LEU A 82 13.27 7.53 6.76
CA LEU A 82 14.56 8.18 6.49
C LEU A 82 14.53 9.68 6.83
N ASP A 83 13.51 10.41 6.37
CA ASP A 83 13.37 11.84 6.64
C ASP A 83 13.20 12.12 8.15
N VAL A 84 12.45 11.28 8.86
CA VAL A 84 12.35 11.32 10.33
C VAL A 84 13.73 11.11 10.95
N ALA A 85 14.47 10.08 10.55
CA ALA A 85 15.80 9.78 11.09
C ALA A 85 16.77 10.95 10.88
N LEU A 86 16.79 11.54 9.68
CA LEU A 86 17.63 12.68 9.32
C LEU A 86 17.31 13.95 10.10
N ASN A 87 16.10 14.07 10.65
CA ASN A 87 15.66 15.27 11.37
C ASN A 87 15.45 15.07 12.88
N SER A 88 15.57 13.83 13.37
CA SER A 88 15.38 13.50 14.79
C SER A 88 16.37 14.19 15.73
N TRP A 89 17.52 14.63 15.23
CA TRP A 89 18.50 15.39 16.01
C TRP A 89 17.91 16.69 16.60
N ARG A 90 16.88 17.27 15.98
CA ARG A 90 16.19 18.47 16.47
C ARG A 90 15.57 18.26 17.85
N LEU A 91 15.10 17.03 18.13
CA LEU A 91 14.53 16.66 19.43
C LEU A 91 15.55 16.72 20.57
N GLY A 92 16.84 16.55 20.26
CA GLY A 92 17.93 16.58 21.23
C GLY A 92 18.56 17.96 21.44
N MET A 93 18.04 19.01 20.79
CA MET A 93 18.62 20.34 20.89
C MET A 93 18.36 20.97 22.27
N VAL A 94 19.39 21.62 22.80
CA VAL A 94 19.31 22.42 24.03
C VAL A 94 19.53 23.89 23.65
N TYR A 95 18.43 24.64 23.64
CA TYR A 95 18.39 26.09 23.46
C TYR A 95 18.38 26.82 24.81
N ASP A 96 17.73 26.25 25.82
CA ASP A 96 17.71 26.77 27.19
C ASP A 96 18.06 25.66 28.18
N SER A 97 19.27 25.72 28.74
CA SER A 97 19.74 24.72 29.70
C SER A 97 19.24 24.94 31.13
N LYS A 98 18.56 26.06 31.40
CA LYS A 98 18.09 26.46 32.73
C LYS A 98 16.58 26.28 32.89
N ASP A 99 15.82 26.36 31.80
CA ASP A 99 14.38 26.16 31.79
C ASP A 99 13.98 25.07 30.76
N SER A 100 13.60 23.91 31.27
CA SER A 100 13.17 22.78 30.45
C SER A 100 11.87 23.04 29.70
N ALA A 101 10.93 23.81 30.26
CA ALA A 101 9.67 24.12 29.60
C ALA A 101 9.91 25.09 28.45
N ASN A 102 10.73 26.12 28.67
CA ASN A 102 11.17 27.03 27.61
C ASN A 102 11.97 26.28 26.52
N ASN A 103 12.87 25.37 26.91
CA ASN A 103 13.60 24.54 25.94
C ASN A 103 12.67 23.71 25.06
N LYS A 104 11.64 23.07 25.64
CA LYS A 104 10.64 22.32 24.88
C LYS A 104 9.90 23.21 23.88
N ALA A 105 9.49 24.41 24.28
CA ALA A 105 8.85 25.37 23.38
C ALA A 105 9.78 25.76 22.21
N LEU A 106 11.06 26.00 22.48
CA LEU A 106 12.06 26.33 21.45
C LEU A 106 12.36 25.15 20.50
N VAL A 107 12.39 23.92 21.01
CA VAL A 107 12.49 22.70 20.19
C VAL A 107 11.25 22.55 19.30
N TYR A 108 10.05 22.73 19.87
CA TYR A 108 8.80 22.71 19.12
C TYR A 108 8.82 23.74 17.99
N ASP A 109 9.18 24.99 18.29
CA ASP A 109 9.26 26.07 17.30
C ASP A 109 10.27 25.75 16.18
N SER A 110 11.44 25.24 16.54
CA SER A 110 12.49 24.81 15.58
C SER A 110 11.99 23.75 14.61
N ILE A 111 11.22 22.77 15.08
CA ILE A 111 10.63 21.72 14.23
C ILE A 111 9.49 22.32 13.39
N SER A 112 8.63 23.15 13.98
CA SER A 112 7.46 23.72 13.31
C SER A 112 7.82 24.61 12.11
N GLN A 113 8.95 25.32 12.20
CA GLN A 113 9.48 26.22 11.17
C GLN A 113 10.42 25.52 10.18
N ALA A 114 10.80 24.26 10.42
CA ALA A 114 11.66 23.53 9.53
C ALA A 114 10.94 23.22 8.20
N ASP A 115 11.69 23.30 7.10
CA ASP A 115 11.22 22.90 5.78
C ASP A 115 11.18 21.36 5.68
N LEU A 116 10.12 20.78 6.24
CA LEU A 116 9.87 19.34 6.30
C LEU A 116 8.51 19.03 5.67
N ASP A 117 8.41 17.85 5.05
CA ASP A 117 7.12 17.25 4.71
C ASP A 117 6.23 17.24 5.97
N SER A 118 4.97 17.66 5.84
CA SER A 118 4.11 17.90 7.00
C SER A 118 3.92 16.65 7.85
N SER A 119 3.91 15.45 7.25
CA SER A 119 3.78 14.22 8.03
C SER A 119 4.99 13.91 8.91
N VAL A 120 6.21 14.28 8.46
CA VAL A 120 7.45 14.17 9.24
C VAL A 120 7.46 15.21 10.36
N ARG A 121 7.06 16.45 10.03
CA ARG A 121 6.92 17.54 11.01
C ARG A 121 5.95 17.16 12.12
N ASP A 122 4.74 16.74 11.78
CA ASP A 122 3.71 16.36 12.73
C ASP A 122 4.17 15.19 13.62
N TYR A 123 4.88 14.22 13.03
CA TYR A 123 5.47 13.10 13.78
C TYR A 123 6.48 13.59 14.82
N LEU A 124 7.44 14.43 14.43
CA LEU A 124 8.46 14.96 15.33
C LEU A 124 7.86 15.89 16.40
N LEU A 125 6.89 16.74 16.05
CA LEU A 125 6.18 17.58 17.02
C LEU A 125 5.45 16.74 18.08
N GLY A 126 4.86 15.61 17.66
CA GLY A 126 4.23 14.64 18.57
C GLY A 126 5.21 13.88 19.48
N MET A 127 6.53 14.06 19.31
CA MET A 127 7.54 13.53 20.23
C MET A 127 8.05 14.57 21.24
N VAL A 128 7.71 15.85 21.07
CA VAL A 128 8.10 16.92 22.00
C VAL A 128 7.19 16.94 23.24
N TYR A 129 5.90 16.61 23.04
CA TYR A 129 4.86 16.53 24.06
C TYR A 129 4.43 15.10 24.31
#